data_AF-U4Q7T1-F1
#
_entry.id   AF-U4Q7T1-F1
#
_cell.length_a   1.000
_cell.length_b   1.000
_cell.length_c   1.000
_cell.angle_alpha   90.00
_cell.angle_beta   90.00
_cell.angle_gamma   90.00
#
_symmetry.space_group_name_H-M   'P 1'
#
loop_
_entity.id
_entity.type
_entity.pdbx_description
1 polymer ?
#
loop_
_entity_poly.entity_id
_entity_poly.type
_entity_poly.pdbx_seq_one_letter_code
_entity_poly.pdbx_strand_id
1 'polypeptide(L)'
;MKGTAALEIMEVKMKKYCIIILIVCMMLVLTACGNPNSEVVGEYDTSKLGGDFVKSSNEAYAIGANKDKMPVFKDTDKAFKQALIDYAEGFKAIQKEFNLKPINKKNWEAYKTYGWQLSADNDEEIRKQGREITQFFDIYENSFK
;
A
#
# COMPACT_ATOMS: atom_id res chain seq x y z
N MET A 1 -21.49 -12.56 -56.79
CA MET A 1 -20.84 -13.30 -55.67
C MET A 1 -19.78 -12.51 -54.89
N LYS A 2 -19.27 -11.35 -55.36
CA LYS A 2 -18.25 -10.57 -54.60
C LYS A 2 -18.77 -9.70 -53.44
N GLY A 3 -20.07 -9.39 -53.41
CA GLY A 3 -20.65 -8.48 -52.40
C GLY A 3 -20.91 -9.11 -51.03
N THR A 4 -21.26 -10.39 -50.97
CA THR A 4 -21.57 -11.10 -49.72
C THR A 4 -20.34 -11.35 -48.86
N ALA A 5 -19.21 -11.76 -49.46
CA ALA A 5 -17.96 -11.98 -48.73
C ALA A 5 -17.39 -10.69 -48.11
N ALA A 6 -17.54 -9.53 -48.76
CA ALA A 6 -17.11 -8.26 -48.21
C ALA A 6 -17.96 -7.84 -47.00
N LEU A 7 -19.27 -8.10 -47.04
CA LEU A 7 -20.21 -7.84 -45.95
C LEU A 7 -19.90 -8.72 -44.73
N GLU A 8 -19.65 -10.01 -44.93
CA GLU A 8 -19.26 -10.94 -43.87
C GLU A 8 -17.94 -10.55 -43.21
N ILE A 9 -16.94 -10.14 -44.00
CA ILE A 9 -15.64 -9.67 -43.48
C ILE A 9 -15.81 -8.39 -42.64
N MET A 10 -16.66 -7.46 -43.07
CA MET A 10 -16.95 -6.25 -42.31
C MET A 10 -17.66 -6.57 -40.99
N GLU A 11 -18.63 -7.49 -41.01
CA GLU A 11 -19.38 -7.88 -39.81
C GLU A 11 -18.48 -8.56 -38.76
N VAL A 12 -17.57 -9.43 -39.19
CA VAL A 12 -16.60 -10.09 -38.31
C VAL A 12 -15.62 -9.07 -37.70
N LYS A 13 -15.15 -8.09 -38.49
CA LYS A 13 -14.29 -7.01 -37.99
C LYS A 13 -15.03 -6.16 -36.95
N MET A 14 -16.27 -5.76 -37.24
CA MET A 14 -17.09 -4.96 -36.32
C MET A 14 -17.34 -5.68 -34.99
N LYS A 15 -17.65 -6.97 -35.01
CA LYS A 15 -17.80 -7.78 -33.78
C LYS A 15 -16.51 -7.81 -32.94
N LYS A 16 -15.34 -7.95 -33.57
CA LYS A 16 -14.04 -7.89 -32.88
C LYS A 16 -13.77 -6.52 -32.26
N TYR A 17 -14.08 -5.43 -32.98
CA TYR A 17 -13.96 -4.08 -32.42
C TYR A 17 -14.89 -3.87 -31.23
N CYS A 18 -16.14 -4.33 -31.29
CA CYS A 18 -17.07 -4.27 -30.16
C CYS A 18 -16.56 -5.06 -28.95
N ILE A 19 -15.99 -6.25 -29.15
CA ILE A 19 -15.40 -7.05 -28.06
C ILE A 19 -14.20 -6.33 -27.43
N ILE A 20 -13.31 -5.76 -28.25
CA ILE A 20 -12.15 -5.01 -27.74
C ILE A 20 -12.60 -3.78 -26.96
N ILE A 21 -13.58 -3.03 -27.45
CA ILE A 21 -14.15 -1.87 -26.76
C ILE A 21 -14.79 -2.29 -25.43
N LEU A 22 -15.55 -3.39 -25.40
CA LEU A 22 -16.14 -3.92 -24.17
C LEU A 22 -15.08 -4.31 -23.13
N ILE A 23 -13.99 -4.95 -23.55
CA ILE A 23 -12.86 -5.31 -22.66
C ILE A 23 -12.18 -4.05 -22.11
N VAL A 24 -11.93 -3.04 -22.95
CA VAL A 24 -11.36 -1.75 -22.51
C VAL A 24 -12.30 -1.02 -21.55
N CYS A 25 -13.60 -0.97 -21.84
CA CYS A 25 -14.61 -0.40 -20.94
C CYS A 25 -14.67 -1.14 -19.59
N MET A 26 -14.59 -2.47 -19.59
CA MET A 26 -14.51 -3.26 -18.36
C MET A 26 -13.23 -2.94 -17.57
N MET A 27 -12.08 -2.81 -18.22
CA MET A 27 -10.83 -2.41 -17.55
C MET A 27 -10.91 -0.99 -16.95
N LEU A 28 -11.63 -0.06 -17.59
CA LEU A 28 -11.85 1.29 -17.07
C LEU A 28 -12.81 1.34 -15.87
N VAL A 29 -13.75 0.40 -15.75
CA VAL A 29 -14.68 0.32 -14.61
C VAL A 29 -13.98 -0.20 -13.35
N LEU A 30 -12.91 -1.00 -13.51
CA LEU A 30 -12.17 -1.60 -12.40
C LEU A 30 -11.25 -0.62 -11.65
N THR A 31 -11.05 0.61 -12.14
CA THR A 31 -10.16 1.60 -11.50
C THR A 31 -10.84 2.51 -10.47
N ALA A 32 -12.15 2.37 -10.22
CA ALA A 32 -12.93 3.33 -9.43
C ALA A 32 -13.26 2.92 -7.97
N CYS A 33 -12.60 1.91 -7.41
CA CYS A 33 -12.76 1.57 -5.99
C CYS A 33 -11.55 2.05 -5.17
N GLY A 34 -11.57 3.32 -4.77
CA GLY A 34 -10.75 3.80 -3.66
C GLY A 34 -11.27 3.22 -2.34
N ASN A 35 -10.39 2.83 -1.42
CA ASN A 35 -10.83 2.40 -0.09
C ASN A 35 -11.28 3.65 0.70
N PRO A 36 -12.56 3.77 1.10
CA PRO A 36 -13.06 4.97 1.79
C PRO A 36 -12.34 5.23 3.13
N ASN A 37 -11.71 4.22 3.72
CA ASN A 37 -11.00 4.37 4.99
C ASN A 37 -9.62 5.03 4.84
N SER A 38 -9.08 5.05 3.62
CA SER A 38 -7.83 5.75 3.29
C SER A 38 -8.02 7.24 2.98
N GLU A 39 -9.27 7.72 2.90
CA GLU A 39 -9.57 9.11 2.60
C GLU A 39 -9.25 10.01 3.79
N VAL A 40 -8.44 11.05 3.53
CA VAL A 40 -8.10 12.07 4.52
C VAL A 40 -9.15 13.15 4.50
N VAL A 41 -9.90 13.27 5.59
CA VAL A 41 -11.01 14.24 5.75
C VAL A 41 -10.64 15.42 6.64
N GLY A 42 -9.44 15.42 7.22
CA GLY A 42 -8.95 16.51 8.06
C GLY A 42 -7.50 16.34 8.49
N GLU A 43 -7.01 17.32 9.27
CA GLU A 43 -5.70 17.25 9.90
C GLU A 43 -5.74 16.38 11.16
N TYR A 44 -4.60 15.81 11.54
CA TYR A 44 -4.43 14.99 12.74
C TYR A 44 -3.29 15.54 13.61
N ASP A 45 -3.50 15.61 14.93
CA ASP A 45 -2.45 16.00 15.88
C ASP A 45 -1.42 14.86 16.05
N THR A 46 -0.28 15.00 15.38
CA THR A 46 0.78 13.99 15.39
C THR A 46 1.66 14.02 16.64
N SER A 47 1.47 14.98 17.55
CA SER A 47 2.33 15.15 18.74
C SER A 47 2.36 13.95 19.69
N LYS A 48 1.31 13.12 19.64
CA LYS A 48 1.16 11.91 20.45
C LYS A 48 1.54 10.61 19.73
N LEU A 49 1.87 10.68 18.44
CA LEU A 49 2.24 9.49 17.68
C LEU A 49 3.70 9.11 17.96
N GLY A 50 3.94 7.80 18.03
CA GLY A 50 5.30 7.25 18.07
C GLY A 50 5.92 7.15 16.69
N GLY A 51 7.22 6.88 16.65
CA GLY A 51 7.99 6.73 15.42
C GLY A 51 8.72 8.01 15.02
N ASP A 52 10.00 7.90 14.72
CA ASP A 52 10.83 9.00 14.25
C ASP A 52 10.35 9.53 12.89
N PHE A 53 9.71 8.70 12.05
CA PHE A 53 9.14 9.12 10.78
C PHE A 53 8.09 10.24 10.93
N VAL A 54 7.35 10.27 12.03
CA VAL A 54 6.35 11.31 12.32
C VAL A 54 6.99 12.69 12.46
N LYS A 55 8.21 12.74 12.97
CA LYS A 55 8.98 13.98 13.17
C LYS A 55 9.82 14.33 11.94
N SER A 56 9.88 13.44 10.96
CA SER A 56 10.64 13.68 9.73
C SER A 56 9.95 14.74 8.88
N SER A 57 10.73 15.52 8.12
CA SER A 57 10.21 16.41 7.08
C SER A 57 9.90 15.68 5.77
N ASN A 58 9.92 14.34 5.76
CA ASN A 58 9.67 13.56 4.56
C ASN A 58 8.17 13.50 4.27
N GLU A 59 7.74 14.17 3.20
CA GLU A 59 6.34 14.22 2.76
C GLU A 59 5.73 12.84 2.48
N ALA A 60 6.53 11.79 2.28
CA ALA A 60 6.02 10.43 2.18
C ALA A 60 5.25 9.98 3.43
N TYR A 61 5.57 10.54 4.60
CA TYR A 61 4.92 10.24 5.88
C TYR A 61 3.94 11.32 6.32
N ALA A 62 3.45 12.17 5.40
CA ALA A 62 2.41 13.13 5.73
C ALA A 62 1.17 12.40 6.26
N ILE A 63 0.67 12.80 7.44
CA ILE A 63 -0.46 12.15 8.13
C ILE A 63 -1.65 13.12 8.18
N GLY A 64 -2.85 12.57 8.08
CA GLY A 64 -4.11 13.25 8.36
C GLY A 64 -5.07 12.35 9.12
N ALA A 65 -6.31 12.82 9.30
CA ALA A 65 -7.37 12.07 9.96
C ALA A 65 -8.32 11.47 8.92
N ASN A 66 -8.70 10.21 9.09
CA ASN A 66 -9.80 9.61 8.32
C ASN A 66 -11.17 9.95 8.95
N LYS A 67 -12.26 9.46 8.34
CA LYS A 67 -13.65 9.69 8.81
C LYS A 67 -13.89 9.26 10.26
N ASP A 68 -13.12 8.30 10.75
CA ASP A 68 -13.20 7.76 12.12
C ASP A 68 -12.26 8.49 13.09
N LYS A 69 -11.65 9.60 12.64
CA LYS A 69 -10.67 10.41 13.37
C LYS A 69 -9.40 9.65 13.75
N MET A 70 -9.07 8.58 13.02
CA MET A 70 -7.84 7.82 13.18
C MET A 70 -6.73 8.40 12.29
N PRO A 71 -5.46 8.29 12.71
CA PRO A 71 -4.34 8.75 11.89
C PRO A 71 -4.17 7.83 10.68
N VAL A 72 -4.05 8.44 9.50
CA VAL A 72 -3.78 7.75 8.23
C VAL A 72 -2.73 8.51 7.43
N PHE A 73 -1.93 7.80 6.63
CA PHE A 73 -1.02 8.45 5.70
C PHE A 73 -1.78 9.07 4.53
N LYS A 74 -1.50 10.34 4.21
CA LYS A 74 -2.12 11.08 3.08
C LYS A 74 -1.89 10.36 1.75
N ASP A 75 -0.75 9.69 1.60
CA ASP A 75 -0.48 8.72 0.53
C ASP A 75 0.07 7.42 1.13
N THR A 76 -0.84 6.47 1.34
CA THR A 76 -0.53 5.16 1.97
C THR A 76 0.51 4.35 1.18
N ASP A 77 0.52 4.48 -0.16
CA ASP A 77 1.44 3.74 -1.02
C ASP A 77 2.84 4.35 -1.03
N LYS A 78 2.92 5.68 -1.05
CA LYS A 78 4.18 6.42 -0.93
C LYS A 78 4.81 6.19 0.45
N ALA A 79 4.01 6.24 1.52
CA ALA A 79 4.47 5.95 2.87
C ALA A 79 5.05 4.53 2.99
N PHE A 80 4.35 3.52 2.45
CA PHE A 80 4.83 2.14 2.45
C PHE A 80 6.15 1.98 1.70
N LYS A 81 6.27 2.56 0.50
CA LYS A 81 7.51 2.51 -0.29
C LYS A 81 8.67 3.18 0.43
N GLN A 82 8.43 4.31 1.09
CA GLN A 82 9.46 5.00 1.87
C GLN A 82 9.90 4.19 3.09
N ALA A 83 8.97 3.56 3.81
CA ALA A 83 9.29 2.69 4.94
C ALA A 83 10.19 1.52 4.53
N LEU A 84 9.95 0.91 3.36
CA LEU A 84 10.82 -0.14 2.82
C LEU A 84 12.26 0.31 2.59
N ILE A 85 12.48 1.60 2.34
CA ILE A 85 13.81 2.19 2.13
C ILE A 85 14.43 2.51 3.49
N ASP A 86 13.71 3.25 4.32
CA ASP A 86 14.24 3.80 5.58
C ASP A 86 14.52 2.70 6.62
N TYR A 87 13.75 1.61 6.58
CA TYR A 87 13.81 0.51 7.54
C TYR A 87 14.24 -0.83 6.92
N ALA A 88 15.00 -0.78 5.81
CA ALA A 88 15.36 -1.95 5.02
C ALA A 88 16.03 -3.07 5.84
N GLU A 89 16.96 -2.73 6.74
CA GLU A 89 17.65 -3.72 7.58
C GLU A 89 16.73 -4.30 8.66
N GLY A 90 15.84 -3.49 9.24
CA GLY A 90 14.79 -3.95 10.14
C GLY A 90 13.86 -4.95 9.47
N PHE A 91 13.37 -4.64 8.25
CA PHE A 91 12.56 -5.58 7.47
C PHE A 91 13.29 -6.89 7.19
N LYS A 92 14.57 -6.82 6.81
CA LYS A 92 15.41 -8.00 6.55
C LYS A 92 15.65 -8.83 7.81
N ALA A 93 15.87 -8.19 8.96
CA ALA A 93 16.05 -8.86 10.24
C ALA A 93 14.78 -9.59 10.68
N ILE A 94 13.62 -8.90 10.64
CA ILE A 94 12.31 -9.52 10.96
C ILE A 94 12.04 -10.70 10.02
N GLN A 95 12.32 -10.53 8.73
CA GLN A 95 12.15 -11.59 7.74
C GLN A 95 12.96 -12.83 8.11
N LYS A 96 14.25 -12.64 8.45
CA LYS A 96 15.18 -13.72 8.76
C LYS A 96 14.83 -14.41 10.08
N GLU A 97 14.61 -13.64 11.14
CA GLU A 97 14.41 -14.17 12.49
C GLU A 97 13.10 -14.95 12.61
N PHE A 98 12.04 -14.49 11.95
CA PHE A 98 10.71 -15.10 12.02
C PHE A 98 10.35 -15.94 10.78
N ASN A 99 11.33 -16.19 9.89
CA ASN A 99 11.17 -16.97 8.66
C ASN A 99 9.97 -16.53 7.79
N LEU A 100 9.82 -15.23 7.59
CA LEU A 100 8.72 -14.65 6.82
C LEU A 100 9.04 -14.59 5.32
N LYS A 101 7.99 -14.54 4.49
CA LYS A 101 8.11 -14.14 3.09
C LYS A 101 8.50 -12.66 3.01
N PRO A 102 9.21 -12.22 1.95
CA PRO A 102 9.52 -10.80 1.75
C PRO A 102 8.29 -9.90 1.92
N ILE A 103 8.49 -8.76 2.58
CA ILE A 103 7.44 -7.78 2.88
C ILE A 103 6.72 -7.31 1.62
N ASN A 104 5.41 -7.27 1.69
CA ASN A 104 4.50 -6.72 0.69
C ASN A 104 3.16 -6.34 1.36
N LYS A 105 2.25 -5.73 0.59
CA LYS A 105 0.94 -5.26 1.09
C LYS A 105 -0.01 -6.37 1.58
N LYS A 106 0.31 -7.65 1.40
CA LYS A 106 -0.52 -8.78 1.86
C LYS A 106 -0.02 -9.45 3.13
N ASN A 107 1.22 -9.19 3.55
CA ASN A 107 1.83 -9.82 4.73
C ASN A 107 2.37 -8.83 5.77
N TRP A 108 2.05 -7.54 5.63
CA TRP A 108 2.53 -6.49 6.52
C TRP A 108 2.14 -6.69 7.98
N GLU A 109 1.00 -7.33 8.27
CA GLU A 109 0.55 -7.61 9.64
C GLU A 109 1.54 -8.47 10.45
N ALA A 110 2.22 -9.41 9.79
CA ALA A 110 3.26 -10.21 10.44
C ALA A 110 4.47 -9.32 10.82
N TYR A 111 4.86 -8.41 9.93
CA TYR A 111 5.95 -7.47 10.20
C TYR A 111 5.60 -6.46 11.30
N LYS A 112 4.35 -6.00 11.34
CA LYS A 112 3.82 -5.23 12.47
C LYS A 112 3.95 -6.00 13.78
N THR A 113 3.50 -7.25 13.79
CA THR A 113 3.47 -8.08 15.00
C THR A 113 4.86 -8.33 15.56
N TYR A 114 5.81 -8.66 14.68
CA TYR A 114 7.15 -9.10 15.07
C TYR A 114 8.21 -7.99 15.15
N GLY A 115 7.94 -6.80 14.61
CA GLY A 115 8.95 -5.73 14.57
C GLY A 115 9.53 -5.36 15.93
N TRP A 116 8.68 -5.24 16.96
CA TRP A 116 9.13 -4.95 18.33
C TRP A 116 9.76 -6.17 19.04
N GLN A 117 9.63 -7.37 18.47
CA GLN A 117 10.04 -8.65 19.08
C GLN A 117 11.43 -9.13 18.65
N LEU A 118 12.14 -8.39 17.79
CA LEU A 118 13.50 -8.74 17.40
C LEU A 118 14.35 -9.05 18.62
N SER A 119 15.16 -10.11 18.53
CA SER A 119 16.05 -10.59 19.59
C SER A 119 17.17 -9.60 19.92
N ALA A 120 17.74 -9.71 21.13
CA ALA A 120 18.86 -8.87 21.58
C ALA A 120 20.18 -9.18 20.85
N ASP A 121 20.21 -10.25 20.06
CA ASP A 121 21.35 -10.63 19.22
C ASP A 121 21.48 -9.73 17.98
N ASN A 122 20.44 -8.95 17.64
CA ASN A 122 20.51 -7.92 16.60
C ASN A 122 21.05 -6.60 17.17
N ASP A 123 21.72 -5.82 16.30
CA ASP A 123 22.17 -4.47 16.61
C ASP A 123 21.02 -3.58 17.08
N GLU A 124 21.28 -2.67 18.03
CA GLU A 124 20.24 -1.81 18.60
C GLU A 124 19.58 -0.90 17.54
N GLU A 125 20.32 -0.48 16.51
CA GLU A 125 19.74 0.26 15.38
C GLU A 125 18.76 -0.59 14.55
N ILE A 126 19.04 -1.89 14.36
CA ILE A 126 18.12 -2.82 13.69
C ILE A 126 16.87 -3.03 14.55
N ARG A 127 17.04 -3.19 15.86
CA ARG A 127 15.93 -3.29 16.82
C ARG A 127 15.10 -2.01 16.84
N LYS A 128 15.73 -0.84 16.72
CA LYS A 128 15.06 0.45 16.56
C LYS A 128 14.22 0.47 15.29
N GLN A 129 14.77 0.08 14.13
CA GLN A 129 13.99 -0.05 12.90
C GLN A 129 12.80 -1.01 13.06
N GLY A 130 12.94 -2.11 13.81
CA GLY A 130 11.81 -3.00 14.11
C GLY A 130 10.67 -2.33 14.90
N ARG A 131 11.01 -1.48 15.88
CA ARG A 131 10.02 -0.67 16.62
C ARG A 131 9.34 0.35 15.71
N GLU A 132 10.13 1.04 14.88
CA GLU A 132 9.63 1.99 13.88
C GLU A 132 8.67 1.31 12.88
N ILE A 133 8.99 0.11 12.40
CA ILE A 133 8.13 -0.68 11.51
C ILE A 133 6.79 -1.01 12.18
N THR A 134 6.82 -1.38 13.47
CA THR A 134 5.59 -1.66 14.24
C THR A 134 4.70 -0.42 14.30
N GLN A 135 5.28 0.72 14.70
CA GLN A 135 4.58 2.00 14.82
C GLN A 135 4.08 2.53 13.48
N PHE A 136 4.86 2.35 12.41
CA PHE A 136 4.44 2.64 11.05
C PHE A 136 3.17 1.87 10.69
N PHE A 137 3.14 0.57 10.98
CA PHE A 137 1.99 -0.27 10.66
C PHE A 137 0.77 -0.05 11.57
N ASP A 138 0.93 0.56 12.75
CA ASP A 138 -0.19 1.06 13.56
C ASP A 138 -0.96 2.20 12.86
N ILE A 139 -0.29 2.99 12.03
CA ILE A 139 -0.94 4.04 11.22
C ILE A 139 -1.41 3.47 9.88
N TYR A 140 -0.57 2.67 9.22
CA TYR A 140 -0.86 2.07 7.91
C TYR A 140 -2.16 1.28 7.90
N GLU A 141 -2.47 0.56 8.98
CA GLU A 141 -3.67 -0.27 9.06
C GLU A 141 -4.99 0.52 9.00
N ASN A 142 -4.99 1.77 9.46
CA ASN A 142 -6.17 2.62 9.50
C ASN A 142 -6.66 3.02 8.09
N SER A 143 -5.82 2.83 7.07
CA SER A 143 -6.21 2.98 5.67
C SER A 143 -7.04 1.81 5.13
N PHE A 144 -7.14 0.70 5.89
CA PHE A 144 -7.81 -0.53 5.47
C PHE A 144 -8.96 -0.98 6.36
N LYS A 145 -8.92 -0.61 7.64
CA LYS A 145 -9.92 -0.97 8.66
C LYS A 145 -11.05 0.03 8.72
#